data_AF-A0A7X2MFN9-F1
#
_entry.id   AF-A0A7X2MFN9-F1
#
_cell.length_a   1.000
_cell.length_b   1.000
_cell.length_c   1.000
_cell.angle_alpha   90.00
_cell.angle_beta   90.00
_cell.angle_gamma   90.00
#
_symmetry.space_group_name_H-M   'P 1'
#
loop_
_entity.id
_entity.type
_entity.pdbx_description
1 polymer ?
#
loop_
_entity_poly.entity_id
_entity_poly.type
_entity_poly.pdbx_seq_one_letter_code
_entity_poly.pdbx_strand_id
1 'polypeptide(L)'
;MNNLWKKRLNLYLKRMIKYYRYVFNDHFVIALLFLLGGISYTYSNFIKSLNVDLSYPWAKPVVIIVLLVMLQFGKVGTLIDEPDKVFLLPQEKGMREYLMKAQKRAWVSNSVIQIVVWIVLLPFIYYGVHLNPLESIILLLSQVALKVVQVNLFFIRAFEAKYQAGKYSLILNYVVPLIVY
;
A
#
# COMPACT_ATOMS: atom_id res chain seq x y z
N MET A 1 15.31 -19.80 12.59
CA MET A 1 14.81 -18.45 12.23
C MET A 1 13.30 -18.23 12.37
N ASN A 2 12.46 -19.24 12.11
CA ASN A 2 11.00 -19.09 12.13
C ASN A 2 10.43 -18.65 13.49
N ASN A 3 10.95 -19.21 14.59
CA ASN A 3 10.52 -18.85 15.94
C ASN A 3 10.93 -17.41 16.31
N LEU A 4 12.11 -16.97 15.86
CA LEU A 4 12.58 -15.59 16.06
C LEU A 4 11.69 -14.58 15.33
N TRP A 5 11.39 -14.83 14.05
CA TRP A 5 10.46 -14.00 13.28
C TRP A 5 9.09 -13.88 13.96
N LYS A 6 8.48 -15.02 14.34
CA LYS A 6 7.18 -15.05 15.02
C LYS A 6 7.22 -14.27 16.34
N LYS A 7 8.26 -14.45 17.16
CA LYS A 7 8.44 -13.74 18.43
C LYS A 7 8.51 -12.23 18.21
N ARG A 8 9.35 -11.77 17.28
CA ARG A 8 9.50 -10.34 16.96
C ARG A 8 8.25 -9.72 16.38
N LEU A 9 7.57 -10.42 15.48
CA LEU A 9 6.31 -9.97 14.91
C LEU A 9 5.24 -9.78 16.01
N ASN A 10 5.13 -10.73 16.93
CA ASN A 10 4.18 -10.60 18.04
C ASN A 10 4.51 -9.43 18.98
N LEU A 11 5.79 -9.22 19.29
CA LEU A 11 6.23 -8.08 20.09
C LEU A 11 5.93 -6.75 19.40
N TYR A 12 6.18 -6.67 18.09
CA TYR A 12 5.86 -5.52 17.26
C TYR A 12 4.36 -5.23 17.27
N LEU A 13 3.51 -6.23 17.02
CA LEU A 13 2.06 -6.08 17.00
C LEU A 13 1.50 -5.66 18.37
N LYS A 14 1.96 -6.28 19.46
CA LYS A 14 1.56 -5.89 20.82
C LYS A 14 1.89 -4.42 21.10
N ARG A 15 3.06 -3.98 20.68
CA ARG A 15 3.50 -2.58 20.81
C ARG A 15 2.66 -1.64 19.94
N MET A 16 2.37 -2.00 18.69
CA MET A 16 1.49 -1.21 17.82
C MET A 16 0.07 -1.09 18.39
N ILE A 17 -0.52 -2.17 18.88
CA ILE A 17 -1.86 -2.16 19.49
C ILE A 17 -1.88 -1.26 20.73
N LYS A 18 -0.84 -1.33 21.58
CA LYS A 18 -0.68 -0.43 22.73
C LYS A 18 -0.67 1.04 22.29
N TYR A 19 0.09 1.38 21.25
CA TYR A 19 0.14 2.74 20.72
C TYR A 19 -1.17 3.18 20.06
N TYR A 20 -1.82 2.30 19.30
CA TYR A 20 -3.11 2.60 18.70
C TYR A 20 -4.18 2.88 19.75
N ARG A 21 -4.16 2.22 20.90
CA ARG A 21 -5.06 2.56 22.01
C ARG A 21 -4.85 3.99 22.53
N TYR A 22 -3.62 4.50 22.50
CA TYR A 22 -3.36 5.89 22.90
C TYR A 22 -3.79 6.90 21.82
N VAL A 23 -3.62 6.56 20.54
CA VAL A 23 -4.05 7.42 19.42
C VAL A 23 -5.58 7.44 19.31
N PHE A 24 -6.22 6.27 19.34
CA PHE A 24 -7.67 6.09 19.31
C PHE A 24 -8.26 6.13 20.72
N ASN A 25 -8.09 7.26 21.39
CA ASN A 25 -8.80 7.56 22.63
C ASN A 25 -10.30 7.83 22.34
N ASP A 26 -11.18 7.56 23.30
CA ASP A 26 -12.64 7.69 23.21
C ASP A 26 -13.09 9.01 22.57
N HIS A 27 -12.52 10.15 22.99
CA HIS A 27 -12.85 11.47 22.43
C HIS A 27 -12.41 11.63 20.96
N PHE A 28 -11.22 11.12 20.63
CA PHE A 28 -10.69 11.18 19.27
C PHE A 28 -11.49 10.29 18.31
N VAL A 29 -11.93 9.12 18.78
CA VAL A 29 -12.78 8.22 17.99
C VAL A 29 -14.10 8.92 17.61
N ILE A 30 -14.73 9.64 18.54
CA ILE A 30 -15.94 10.42 18.24
C ILE A 30 -15.66 11.49 17.19
N ALA A 31 -14.57 12.26 17.33
CA ALA A 31 -14.17 13.25 16.34
C ALA A 31 -13.92 12.63 14.96
N LEU A 32 -13.26 11.46 14.91
CA LEU A 32 -13.01 10.72 13.68
C LEU A 32 -14.31 10.22 13.03
N LEU A 33 -15.30 9.78 13.82
CA LEU A 33 -16.61 9.37 13.31
C LEU A 33 -17.33 10.56 12.65
N PHE A 34 -17.30 11.75 13.25
CA PHE A 34 -17.86 12.95 12.63
C PHE A 34 -17.11 13.35 11.35
N LEU A 35 -15.78 13.32 11.37
CA LEU A 35 -14.96 13.63 10.18
C LEU A 35 -15.20 12.64 9.04
N LEU A 36 -15.14 11.33 9.33
CA LEU A 36 -15.40 10.29 8.33
C LEU A 36 -16.85 10.34 7.85
N GLY A 37 -17.82 10.62 8.72
CA GLY A 37 -19.21 10.81 8.36
C GLY A 37 -19.40 12.00 7.40
N GLY A 38 -18.78 13.15 7.71
CA GLY A 38 -18.80 14.32 6.84
C GLY A 38 -18.12 14.10 5.49
N ILE A 39 -16.94 13.47 5.48
CA ILE A 39 -16.23 13.11 4.24
C ILE A 39 -17.07 12.12 3.43
N SER A 40 -17.66 11.10 4.07
CA SER A 40 -18.49 10.11 3.40
C SER A 40 -19.77 10.71 2.83
N TYR A 41 -20.40 11.64 3.56
CA TYR A 41 -21.61 12.33 3.11
C TYR A 41 -21.34 13.24 1.92
N THR A 42 -20.29 14.08 2.01
CA THR A 42 -19.88 14.97 0.91
C THR A 42 -19.46 14.17 -0.32
N TYR A 43 -18.69 13.08 -0.13
CA TYR A 43 -18.34 12.17 -1.21
C TYR A 43 -19.58 11.52 -1.84
N SER A 44 -20.52 11.02 -1.05
CA SER A 44 -21.75 10.41 -1.57
C SER A 44 -22.56 11.39 -2.41
N ASN A 45 -22.73 12.63 -1.95
CA ASN A 45 -23.43 13.67 -2.70
C ASN A 45 -22.70 14.03 -4.00
N PHE A 46 -21.36 14.11 -3.96
CA PHE A 46 -20.55 14.32 -5.15
C PHE A 46 -20.74 13.22 -6.18
N ILE A 47 -20.70 11.95 -5.78
CA ILE A 47 -20.96 10.82 -6.69
C ILE A 47 -22.37 10.89 -7.28
N LYS A 48 -23.39 11.24 -6.47
CA LYS A 48 -24.77 11.40 -6.95
C LYS A 48 -24.95 12.55 -7.95
N SER A 49 -24.10 13.58 -7.88
CA SER A 49 -24.13 14.70 -8.82
C SER A 49 -23.52 14.37 -10.19
N LEU A 50 -22.81 13.25 -10.30
CA LEU A 50 -22.27 12.77 -11.56
C LEU A 50 -23.39 12.09 -12.35
N ASN A 51 -23.70 12.61 -13.53
CA ASN A 51 -24.65 11.99 -14.44
C ASN A 51 -23.94 10.94 -15.28
N VAL A 52 -24.56 9.75 -15.40
CA VAL A 52 -24.02 8.62 -16.16
C VAL A 52 -23.91 8.91 -17.66
N ASP A 53 -24.72 9.85 -18.15
CA ASP A 53 -24.77 10.18 -19.58
C ASP A 53 -23.76 11.26 -19.98
N LEU A 54 -23.13 11.96 -19.03
CA LEU A 54 -22.11 12.96 -19.30
C LEU A 54 -20.71 12.35 -19.16
N SER A 55 -19.93 12.41 -20.23
CA SER A 55 -18.52 12.06 -20.17
C SER A 55 -17.75 13.18 -19.46
N TYR A 56 -17.06 12.87 -18.37
CA TYR A 56 -16.22 13.81 -17.62
C TYR A 56 -14.74 13.58 -17.97
N PRO A 57 -14.12 14.42 -18.83
CA PRO A 57 -12.74 14.20 -19.28
C PRO A 57 -11.72 14.26 -18.13
N TRP A 58 -12.05 14.97 -17.05
CA TRP A 58 -11.22 15.10 -15.85
C TRP A 58 -11.28 13.88 -14.92
N ALA A 59 -12.29 13.00 -15.03
CA ALA A 59 -12.46 11.87 -14.12
C ALA A 59 -11.32 10.84 -14.26
N LYS A 60 -10.89 10.54 -15.49
CA LYS A 60 -9.79 9.60 -15.78
C LYS A 60 -8.45 10.06 -15.18
N PRO A 61 -7.96 11.28 -15.45
CA PRO A 61 -6.74 11.80 -14.81
C PRO A 61 -6.79 11.76 -13.28
N VAL A 62 -7.94 12.07 -12.67
CA VAL A 62 -8.09 12.04 -11.21
C VAL A 62 -7.89 10.62 -10.67
N VAL A 63 -8.50 9.60 -11.29
CA VAL A 63 -8.28 8.20 -10.91
C VAL A 63 -6.81 7.83 -11.01
N ILE A 64 -6.15 8.18 -12.12
CA ILE A 64 -4.72 7.88 -12.35
C ILE A 64 -3.85 8.52 -11.27
N ILE A 65 -4.07 9.80 -10.95
CA ILE A 65 -3.30 10.51 -9.92
C ILE A 65 -3.48 9.87 -8.54
N VAL A 66 -4.73 9.57 -8.16
CA VAL A 66 -5.01 8.92 -6.87
C VAL A 66 -4.29 7.58 -6.79
N LEU A 67 -4.40 6.77 -7.84
CA LEU A 67 -3.77 5.47 -7.94
C LEU A 67 -2.23 5.54 -7.91
N LEU A 68 -1.62 6.51 -8.58
CA LEU A 68 -0.17 6.76 -8.56
C LEU A 68 0.33 7.13 -7.16
N VAL A 69 -0.38 8.05 -6.50
CA VAL A 69 -0.05 8.49 -5.14
C VAL A 69 -0.14 7.31 -4.19
N MET A 70 -1.20 6.51 -4.29
CA MET A 70 -1.42 5.32 -3.46
C MET A 70 -0.37 4.24 -3.71
N LEU A 71 0.10 4.10 -4.95
CA LEU A 71 1.21 3.20 -5.25
C LEU A 71 2.48 3.62 -4.48
N GLN A 72 2.74 4.90 -4.23
CA GLN A 72 3.91 5.31 -3.44
C GLN A 72 3.78 5.04 -1.93
N PHE A 73 2.56 4.86 -1.43
CA PHE A 73 2.34 4.60 -0.01
C PHE A 73 2.61 3.13 0.36
N GLY A 74 3.49 2.90 1.33
CA GLY A 74 3.77 1.57 1.87
C GLY A 74 5.23 1.42 2.29
N LYS A 75 5.45 1.03 3.55
CA LYS A 75 6.81 0.81 4.09
C LYS A 75 7.07 -0.67 4.27
N VAL A 76 8.26 -1.11 3.90
CA VAL A 76 8.72 -2.48 4.11
C VAL A 76 9.44 -2.55 5.45
N GLY A 77 8.84 -3.22 6.45
CA GLY A 77 9.45 -3.44 7.75
C GLY A 77 10.11 -4.80 7.84
N THR A 78 11.44 -4.85 7.88
CA THR A 78 12.22 -6.10 7.97
C THR A 78 12.34 -6.66 9.40
N LEU A 79 11.98 -5.89 10.45
CA LEU A 79 12.06 -6.31 11.87
C LEU A 79 13.46 -6.77 12.32
N ILE A 80 14.49 -6.31 11.61
CA ILE A 80 15.89 -6.47 11.98
C ILE A 80 16.27 -5.28 12.85
N ASP A 81 16.84 -5.55 14.02
CA ASP A 81 17.32 -4.52 14.94
C ASP A 81 18.82 -4.26 14.68
N GLU A 82 19.33 -3.07 15.00
CA GLU A 82 20.75 -2.72 14.81
C GLU A 82 21.78 -3.74 15.35
N PRO A 83 21.62 -4.32 16.55
CA PRO A 83 22.57 -5.32 17.06
C PRO A 83 22.61 -6.62 16.23
N ASP A 84 21.57 -6.92 15.45
CA ASP A 84 21.51 -8.14 14.65
C ASP A 84 22.57 -8.20 13.54
N LYS A 85 23.13 -7.05 13.15
CA LYS A 85 24.21 -6.98 12.17
C LYS A 85 25.44 -7.80 12.57
N VAL A 86 25.67 -7.98 13.87
CA VAL A 86 26.80 -8.76 14.41
C VAL A 86 26.34 -10.13 14.91
N PHE A 87 25.22 -10.17 15.65
CA PHE A 87 24.73 -11.41 16.27
C PHE A 87 24.13 -12.43 15.29
N LEU A 88 23.61 -11.98 14.14
CA LEU A 88 23.01 -12.88 13.14
C LEU A 88 24.00 -13.35 12.06
N LEU A 89 25.25 -12.88 12.07
CA LEU A 89 26.29 -13.33 11.14
C LEU A 89 26.49 -14.85 11.17
N PRO A 90 26.56 -15.53 12.34
CA PRO A 90 26.70 -16.99 12.37
C PRO A 90 25.48 -17.75 11.81
N GLN A 91 24.33 -17.06 11.69
CA GLN A 91 23.08 -17.66 11.25
C GLN A 91 22.65 -17.17 9.85
N GLU A 92 23.58 -16.69 9.03
CA GLU A 92 23.36 -16.19 7.67
C GLU A 92 22.53 -17.16 6.80
N LYS A 93 22.81 -18.47 6.89
CA LYS A 93 22.08 -19.51 6.14
C LYS A 93 20.56 -19.46 6.35
N GLY A 94 20.09 -19.05 7.53
CA GLY A 94 18.67 -18.92 7.86
C GLY A 94 18.08 -17.54 7.55
N MET A 95 18.90 -16.54 7.20
CA MET A 95 18.45 -15.17 6.96
C MET A 95 17.64 -15.02 5.68
N ARG A 96 17.92 -15.84 4.66
CA ARG A 96 17.10 -15.87 3.44
C ARG A 96 15.63 -16.19 3.75
N GLU A 97 15.37 -17.24 4.53
CA GLU A 97 14.01 -17.61 4.92
C GLU A 97 13.33 -16.52 5.77
N TYR A 98 14.09 -15.84 6.62
CA TYR A 98 13.60 -14.73 7.43
C TYR A 98 13.16 -13.55 6.55
N LEU A 99 14.00 -13.15 5.58
CA LEU A 99 13.73 -12.04 4.67
C LEU A 99 12.58 -12.34 3.71
N MET A 100 12.44 -13.58 3.24
CA MET A 100 11.28 -14.00 2.44
C MET A 100 9.97 -13.82 3.23
N LYS A 101 9.98 -14.03 4.54
CA LYS A 101 8.80 -13.80 5.40
C LYS A 101 8.53 -12.31 5.60
N ALA A 102 9.58 -11.51 5.76
CA ALA A 102 9.46 -10.06 5.80
C ALA A 102 8.87 -9.50 4.50
N GLN A 103 9.31 -10.02 3.35
CA GLN A 103 8.80 -9.66 2.04
C GLN A 103 7.34 -10.05 1.86
N LYS A 104 6.97 -11.30 2.19
CA LYS A 104 5.57 -11.75 2.13
C LYS A 104 4.66 -10.89 3.03
N ARG A 105 5.11 -10.55 4.23
CA ARG A 105 4.36 -9.65 5.13
C ARG A 105 4.19 -8.26 4.52
N ALA A 106 5.25 -7.70 3.94
CA ALA A 106 5.20 -6.39 3.30
C ALA A 106 4.24 -6.38 2.10
N TRP A 107 4.25 -7.44 1.27
CA TRP A 107 3.27 -7.60 0.19
C TRP A 107 1.84 -7.57 0.74
N VAL A 108 1.52 -8.44 1.70
CA VAL A 108 0.16 -8.54 2.26
C VAL A 108 -0.27 -7.20 2.87
N SER A 109 0.57 -6.57 3.70
CA SER A 109 0.22 -5.30 4.35
C SER A 109 -0.02 -4.18 3.34
N ASN A 110 0.80 -4.10 2.29
CA ASN A 110 0.66 -3.06 1.26
C ASN A 110 -0.55 -3.31 0.35
N SER A 111 -0.80 -4.57 -0.04
CA SER A 111 -1.95 -4.94 -0.87
C SER A 111 -3.28 -4.73 -0.14
N VAL A 112 -3.36 -4.99 1.17
CA VAL A 112 -4.58 -4.72 1.95
C VAL A 112 -4.94 -3.24 1.92
N ILE A 113 -3.97 -2.35 2.12
CA ILE A 113 -4.18 -0.89 2.06
C ILE A 113 -4.69 -0.49 0.66
N GLN A 114 -4.10 -1.03 -0.40
CA GLN A 114 -4.47 -0.73 -1.78
C GLN A 114 -5.89 -1.22 -2.12
N ILE A 115 -6.27 -2.40 -1.65
CA ILE A 115 -7.64 -2.94 -1.82
C ILE A 115 -8.66 -2.04 -1.12
N VAL A 116 -8.38 -1.60 0.10
CA VAL A 116 -9.28 -0.69 0.84
C VAL A 116 -9.49 0.62 0.06
N VAL A 117 -8.43 1.22 -0.46
CA VAL A 117 -8.55 2.45 -1.26
C VAL A 117 -9.31 2.19 -2.56
N TRP A 118 -9.07 1.06 -3.22
CA TRP A 118 -9.78 0.70 -4.44
C TRP A 118 -11.29 0.54 -4.19
N ILE A 119 -11.70 -0.08 -3.08
CA ILE A 119 -13.12 -0.18 -2.69
C ILE A 119 -13.76 1.21 -2.52
N VAL A 120 -13.04 2.17 -1.95
CA VAL A 120 -13.53 3.55 -1.83
C VAL A 120 -13.64 4.24 -3.19
N LEU A 121 -12.72 3.94 -4.12
CA LEU A 121 -12.68 4.51 -5.46
C LEU A 121 -13.70 3.90 -6.43
N LEU A 122 -14.18 2.68 -6.17
CA LEU A 122 -15.13 1.96 -7.00
C LEU A 122 -16.34 2.76 -7.48
N PRO A 123 -17.13 3.41 -6.61
CA PRO A 123 -18.28 4.18 -7.05
C PRO A 123 -17.88 5.33 -7.99
N PHE A 124 -16.72 5.96 -7.77
CA PHE A 124 -16.21 6.99 -8.66
C PHE A 124 -15.80 6.45 -10.03
N ILE A 125 -15.17 5.26 -10.07
CA ILE A 125 -14.84 4.59 -11.33
C ILE A 125 -16.11 4.29 -12.15
N TYR A 126 -17.15 3.80 -11.48
CA TYR A 126 -18.40 3.40 -12.15
C TYR A 126 -19.19 4.62 -12.67
N TYR A 127 -19.45 5.62 -11.82
CA TYR A 127 -20.28 6.78 -12.17
C TYR A 127 -19.53 7.90 -12.89
N GLY A 128 -18.21 8.01 -12.72
CA GLY A 128 -17.41 9.09 -13.32
C GLY A 128 -16.68 8.68 -14.60
N VAL A 129 -16.06 7.50 -14.59
CA VAL A 129 -15.23 7.02 -15.71
C VAL A 129 -15.98 6.07 -16.63
N HIS A 130 -17.04 5.42 -16.13
CA HIS A 130 -17.83 4.43 -16.87
C HIS A 130 -17.02 3.20 -17.29
N LEU A 131 -16.06 2.78 -16.46
CA LEU A 131 -15.33 1.53 -16.73
C LEU A 131 -16.25 0.33 -16.52
N ASN A 132 -16.10 -0.66 -17.39
CA ASN A 132 -16.78 -1.93 -17.22
C ASN A 132 -16.30 -2.63 -15.92
N PRO A 133 -17.11 -3.50 -15.30
CA PRO A 133 -16.68 -4.26 -14.12
C PRO A 133 -15.40 -5.07 -14.38
N LEU A 134 -15.26 -5.63 -15.59
CA LEU A 134 -14.05 -6.35 -16.00
C LEU A 134 -12.83 -5.45 -16.08
N GLU A 135 -12.96 -4.26 -16.68
CA GLU A 135 -11.87 -3.26 -16.76
C GLU A 135 -11.45 -2.80 -15.36
N SER A 136 -12.41 -2.63 -14.46
CA SER A 136 -12.15 -2.27 -13.06
C SER A 136 -11.35 -3.38 -12.35
N ILE A 137 -11.68 -4.65 -12.57
CA ILE A 137 -10.92 -5.79 -12.02
C ILE A 137 -9.52 -5.87 -12.63
N ILE A 138 -9.38 -5.66 -13.93
CA ILE A 138 -8.07 -5.62 -14.61
C ILE A 138 -7.21 -4.50 -14.03
N LEU A 139 -7.80 -3.32 -13.79
CA LEU A 139 -7.12 -2.20 -13.14
C LEU A 139 -6.69 -2.55 -11.70
N LEU A 140 -7.52 -3.25 -10.93
CA LEU A 140 -7.12 -3.74 -9.60
C LEU A 140 -5.95 -4.73 -9.68
N LEU A 141 -5.98 -5.65 -10.64
CA LEU A 141 -4.91 -6.62 -10.82
C LEU A 141 -3.61 -5.95 -11.25
N SER A 142 -3.66 -4.97 -12.17
CA SER A 142 -2.48 -4.20 -12.58
C SER A 142 -1.90 -3.39 -11.41
N GLN A 143 -2.76 -2.80 -10.59
CA GLN A 143 -2.40 -2.11 -9.35
C GLN A 143 -1.64 -3.01 -8.37
N VAL A 144 -2.19 -4.19 -8.08
CA VAL A 144 -1.57 -5.15 -7.15
C VAL A 144 -0.25 -5.67 -7.73
N ALA A 145 -0.21 -5.97 -9.03
CA ALA A 145 1.01 -6.41 -9.72
C ALA A 145 2.13 -5.36 -9.63
N LEU A 146 1.81 -4.09 -9.93
CA LEU A 146 2.77 -2.98 -9.79
C LEU A 146 3.27 -2.83 -8.36
N LYS A 147 2.39 -3.02 -7.36
CA LYS A 147 2.80 -2.95 -5.95
C LYS A 147 3.76 -4.06 -5.56
N VAL A 148 3.50 -5.29 -6.02
CA VAL A 148 4.39 -6.43 -5.80
C VAL A 148 5.77 -6.14 -6.41
N VAL A 149 5.82 -5.62 -7.64
CA VAL A 149 7.07 -5.21 -8.29
C VAL A 149 7.80 -4.14 -7.47
N GLN A 150 7.10 -3.10 -7.02
CA GLN A 150 7.70 -2.02 -6.24
C GLN A 150 8.29 -2.52 -4.91
N VAL A 151 7.60 -3.43 -4.21
CA VAL A 151 8.14 -4.04 -2.98
C VAL A 151 9.37 -4.90 -3.29
N ASN A 152 9.37 -5.64 -4.39
CA ASN A 152 10.52 -6.47 -4.78
C ASN A 152 11.74 -5.63 -5.11
N LEU A 153 11.53 -4.53 -5.85
CA LEU A 153 12.58 -3.56 -6.13
C LEU A 153 13.12 -2.93 -4.85
N PHE A 154 12.27 -2.65 -3.87
CA PHE A 154 12.73 -2.18 -2.56
C PHE A 154 13.65 -3.20 -1.89
N PHE A 155 13.29 -4.49 -1.88
CA PHE A 155 14.15 -5.54 -1.31
C PHE A 155 15.48 -5.67 -2.07
N ILE A 156 15.47 -5.68 -3.41
CA ILE A 156 16.70 -5.75 -4.21
C ILE A 156 17.62 -4.56 -3.89
N ARG A 157 17.07 -3.34 -3.83
CA ARG A 157 17.81 -2.12 -3.48
C ARG A 157 18.39 -2.15 -2.07
N ALA A 158 17.67 -2.74 -1.11
CA ALA A 158 18.11 -2.77 0.28
C ALA A 158 19.27 -3.76 0.52
N PHE A 159 19.41 -4.79 -0.30
CA PHE A 159 20.38 -5.88 -0.07
C PHE A 159 21.50 -5.97 -1.12
N GLU A 160 21.36 -5.38 -2.31
CA GLU A 160 22.44 -5.31 -3.30
C GLU A 160 23.17 -3.96 -3.28
N ALA A 161 24.36 -3.92 -2.66
CA ALA A 161 25.21 -2.73 -2.60
C ALA A 161 25.71 -2.23 -3.98
N LYS A 162 25.64 -3.07 -5.02
CA LYS A 162 26.13 -2.79 -6.37
C LYS A 162 25.03 -2.33 -7.33
N TYR A 163 23.76 -2.37 -6.93
CA TYR A 163 22.65 -2.11 -7.83
C TYR A 163 22.43 -0.60 -7.98
N GLN A 164 22.85 -0.04 -9.12
CA GLN A 164 22.61 1.35 -9.57
C GLN A 164 21.10 1.67 -9.79
N ALA A 165 20.17 0.96 -9.13
CA ALA A 165 18.74 1.20 -9.22
C ALA A 165 18.30 2.59 -8.79
N GLY A 166 19.15 3.37 -8.13
CA GLY A 166 18.89 4.80 -7.92
C GLY A 166 18.62 5.52 -9.25
N LYS A 167 19.33 5.18 -10.33
CA LYS A 167 19.25 5.90 -11.63
C LYS A 167 17.92 5.67 -12.36
N TYR A 168 17.36 4.47 -12.28
CA TYR A 168 16.06 4.12 -12.90
C TYR A 168 14.90 4.10 -11.91
N SER A 169 15.15 4.48 -10.64
CA SER A 169 14.14 4.44 -9.59
C SER A 169 12.94 5.32 -9.89
N LEU A 170 13.17 6.51 -10.46
CA LEU A 170 12.13 7.45 -10.87
C LEU A 170 11.28 6.86 -12.01
N ILE A 171 11.91 6.22 -12.99
CA ILE A 171 11.23 5.62 -14.14
C ILE A 171 10.34 4.45 -13.68
N LEU A 172 10.89 3.54 -12.88
CA LEU A 172 10.16 2.38 -12.38
C LEU A 172 9.04 2.74 -11.38
N ASN A 173 9.22 3.80 -10.59
CA ASN A 173 8.24 4.18 -9.59
C ASN A 173 7.13 5.08 -10.14
N TYR A 174 7.37 5.86 -11.20
CA TYR A 174 6.41 6.86 -11.70
C TYR A 174 6.04 6.68 -13.17
N VAL A 175 7.00 6.40 -14.06
CA VAL A 175 6.75 6.31 -15.50
C VAL A 175 6.05 5.00 -15.87
N VAL A 176 6.51 3.86 -15.31
CA VAL A 176 5.89 2.55 -15.58
C VAL A 176 4.43 2.52 -15.11
N PRO A 177 4.09 2.98 -13.89
CA PRO A 177 2.69 3.05 -13.46
C PRO A 177 1.84 3.98 -14.31
N LEU A 178 2.38 5.11 -14.77
CA LEU A 178 1.67 6.05 -15.63
C LEU A 178 1.33 5.46 -17.01
N ILE A 179 2.17 4.56 -17.53
CA ILE A 179 1.91 3.87 -18.81
C ILE A 179 0.88 2.74 -18.65
N VAL A 180 0.80 2.15 -17.45
CA VAL A 180 -0.09 1.01 -17.18
C VAL A 180 -1.53 1.44 -16.86
N TYR A 181 -1.75 2.68 -16.44
CA TYR A 181 -3.07 3.24 -16.13
C TYR A 181 -3.65 4.03 -17.31
#